data_AF-A0AAW3YSC9-F1
#
_entry.id   AF-A0AAW3YSC9-F1
#
_cell.length_a   1.000
_cell.length_b   1.000
_cell.length_c   1.000
_cell.angle_alpha   90.00
_cell.angle_beta   90.00
_cell.angle_gamma   90.00
#
_symmetry.space_group_name_H-M   'P 1'
#
loop_
_entity.id
_entity.type
_entity.pdbx_description
1 polymer ?
#
loop_
_entity_poly.entity_id
_entity_poly.type
_entity_poly.pdbx_seq_one_letter_code
_entity_poly.pdbx_strand_id
1 'polypeptide(L)' 'MDSCCYKSPDELKRIFTEKEIDLDRVLYFTCGSGVTACIALLAAYQCGYEKMCLYDGSWAEWGAIDRLPIE' A
#
# COMPACT_ATOMS: atom_id res chain seq x y z
N MET A 1 18.91 12.44 -11.36
CA MET A 1 17.74 13.08 -10.74
C MET A 1 16.61 12.11 -10.94
N ASP A 2 16.32 11.31 -9.93
CA ASP A 2 15.14 10.46 -9.97
C ASP A 2 13.92 11.36 -10.10
N SER A 3 13.13 11.12 -11.13
CA SER A 3 11.91 11.87 -11.38
C SER A 3 11.02 11.79 -10.14
N CYS A 4 10.58 12.92 -9.58
CA CYS A 4 9.65 12.98 -8.44
C CYS A 4 8.21 12.54 -8.81
N CYS A 5 8.07 11.61 -9.76
CA CYS A 5 6.80 11.11 -10.28
C CYS A 5 6.75 9.59 -10.18
N TYR A 6 5.53 9.05 -10.28
CA TYR A 6 5.34 7.62 -10.40
C TYR A 6 6.05 7.07 -11.64
N LYS A 7 6.42 5.78 -11.57
CA LYS A 7 6.80 5.00 -12.74
C LYS A 7 5.66 4.97 -13.75
N SER A 8 5.96 4.57 -14.98
CA SER A 8 4.91 4.45 -16.00
C SER A 8 3.81 3.47 -15.54
N PRO A 9 2.56 3.64 -15.97
CA PRO A 9 1.46 2.74 -15.60
C PRO A 9 1.76 1.27 -15.90
N ASP A 10 2.48 0.98 -16.99
CA ASP A 10 2.86 -0.39 -17.38
C ASP A 10 3.90 -1.00 -16.45
N GLU A 11 4.89 -0.22 -16.00
CA GLU A 11 5.85 -0.65 -14.98
C GLU A 11 5.17 -0.89 -13.63
N LEU A 12 4.27 0.00 -13.22
CA LEU A 12 3.52 -0.20 -11.98
C LEU A 12 2.67 -1.47 -12.05
N LYS A 13 1.94 -1.68 -13.16
CA LYS A 13 1.15 -2.91 -13.35
C LYS A 13 2.00 -4.16 -13.28
N ARG A 14 3.21 -4.16 -13.86
CA ARG A 14 4.16 -5.27 -13.72
C ARG A 14 4.52 -5.53 -12.26
N ILE A 15 4.90 -4.48 -11.52
CA ILE A 15 5.26 -4.59 -10.09
C ILE A 15 4.11 -5.17 -9.28
N PHE A 16 2.87 -4.72 -9.49
CA PHE A 16 1.70 -5.24 -8.77
C PHE A 16 1.32 -6.67 -9.20
N THR A 17 1.49 -7.03 -10.48
CA THR A 17 1.20 -8.38 -11.00
C THR A 17 2.19 -9.42 -10.47
N GLU A 18 3.48 -9.06 -10.34
CA GLU A 18 4.52 -9.92 -9.77
C GLU A 18 4.27 -10.32 -8.31
N LYS A 19 3.37 -9.61 -7.62
CA LYS A 19 3.01 -9.87 -6.21
C LYS A 19 1.85 -10.85 -6.04
N GLU A 20 1.33 -11.42 -7.12
CA GLU A 20 0.24 -12.42 -7.11
C GLU A 20 -0.94 -11.97 -6.23
N ILE A 21 -1.32 -10.70 -6.35
CA ILE A 21 -2.35 -10.08 -5.53
C ILE A 21 -3.73 -10.67 -5.89
N ASP A 22 -4.41 -11.23 -4.89
CA ASP A 22 -5.81 -11.66 -4.97
C ASP A 22 -6.73 -10.43 -5.08
N LEU A 23 -7.29 -10.22 -6.28
CA LEU A 23 -8.19 -9.10 -6.61
C LEU A 23 -9.59 -9.25 -5.98
N ASP A 24 -9.93 -10.42 -5.44
CA ASP A 24 -11.22 -10.61 -4.76
C ASP A 24 -11.21 -10.05 -3.34
N ARG A 25 -10.02 -9.89 -2.76
CA ARG A 25 -9.82 -9.35 -1.40
C ARG A 25 -9.65 -7.84 -1.40
N VAL A 26 -9.90 -7.25 -0.23
CA VAL A 26 -9.59 -5.83 0.03
C VAL A 26 -8.10 -5.70 0.34
N LEU A 27 -7.42 -4.81 -0.36
CA LEU A 27 -6.03 -4.47 -0.08
C LEU A 27 -5.95 -3.41 1.03
N TYR A 28 -5.19 -3.71 2.07
CA TYR A 28 -4.90 -2.77 3.15
C TYR A 28 -3.48 -2.24 3.01
N PHE A 29 -3.35 -0.92 2.87
CA PHE A 29 -2.08 -0.23 2.81
C PHE A 29 -1.74 0.33 4.19
N THR A 30 -0.51 0.11 4.65
CA THR A 30 0.00 0.57 5.95
C THR A 30 1.49 0.88 5.85
N CYS A 31 2.00 1.74 6.72
CA CYS A 31 3.45 1.96 6.87
C CYS A 31 3.79 2.25 8.35
N GLY A 32 4.79 3.10 8.60
CA GLY A 32 5.09 3.58 9.96
C GLY A 32 4.00 4.50 10.51
N SER A 33 3.56 5.47 9.72
CA SER A 33 2.70 6.59 10.14
C SER A 33 1.58 6.92 9.15
N GLY A 34 1.22 6.00 8.25
CA GLY A 34 0.21 6.20 7.20
C GLY A 34 0.69 6.95 5.96
N VAL A 35 1.67 7.86 6.06
CA VAL A 35 2.03 8.78 4.95
C VAL A 35 2.53 8.05 3.70
N THR A 36 3.51 7.16 3.82
CA THR A 36 4.06 6.42 2.67
C THR A 36 3.04 5.45 2.07
N ALA A 37 2.11 4.93 2.89
CA ALA A 37 1.08 4.01 2.44
C ALA A 37 0.11 4.67 1.44
N CYS A 38 -0.15 5.97 1.57
CA CYS A 38 -0.93 6.74 0.59
C CYS A 38 -0.31 6.71 -0.82
N ILE A 39 1.03 6.72 -0.92
CA ILE A 39 1.75 6.69 -2.19
C ILE A 39 1.54 5.33 -2.89
N ALA A 40 1.67 4.24 -2.12
CA ALA A 40 1.43 2.90 -2.63
C ALA A 40 -0.04 2.68 -3.03
N LEU A 41 -0.98 3.21 -2.23
CA LEU A 41 -2.41 3.15 -2.53
C LEU A 41 -2.73 3.87 -3.85
N LEU A 42 -2.19 5.07 -4.05
CA LEU A 42 -2.41 5.82 -5.29
C LEU A 42 -1.76 5.14 -6.50
N ALA A 43 -0.62 4.48 -6.33
CA ALA A 43 -0.03 3.66 -7.39
C ALA A 43 -0.94 2.48 -7.76
N ALA A 44 -1.49 1.77 -6.78
CA ALA A 44 -2.43 0.67 -7.02
C ALA A 44 -3.72 1.16 -7.69
N TYR A 45 -4.25 2.30 -7.26
CA TYR A 45 -5.39 2.94 -7.92
C TYR A 45 -5.13 3.22 -9.40
N GLN A 46 -3.96 3.74 -9.75
CA GLN A 46 -3.58 3.96 -11.16
C GLN A 46 -3.46 2.66 -11.97
N CYS A 47 -3.22 1.53 -11.31
CA CYS A 47 -3.20 0.21 -11.94
C CYS A 47 -4.59 -0.42 -12.12
N GLY A 48 -5.65 0.21 -11.64
CA GLY A 48 -7.04 -0.27 -11.78
C GLY A 48 -7.53 -1.12 -10.61
N TYR A 49 -6.83 -1.11 -9.47
CA TYR A 49 -7.33 -1.74 -8.25
C TYR A 49 -8.41 -0.85 -7.63
N GLU A 50 -9.54 -1.45 -7.24
CA GLU A 50 -10.69 -0.70 -6.71
C GLU A 50 -10.99 -1.03 -5.24
N LYS A 51 -10.78 -2.29 -4.83
CA LYS A 51 -11.04 -2.75 -3.46
C LYS A 51 -9.83 -2.48 -2.56
N MET A 52 -9.73 -1.27 -2.04
CA MET A 52 -8.57 -0.83 -1.26
C MET A 52 -8.98 -0.01 -0.03
N CYS A 53 -8.19 -0.12 1.04
CA CYS A 53 -8.31 0.66 2.27
C CYS A 53 -6.92 1.10 2.75
N LEU A 54 -6.87 2.27 3.37
CA LEU A 54 -5.69 2.75 4.09
C LEU A 54 -5.89 2.49 5.59
N TYR A 55 -4.91 1.86 6.23
CA TYR A 55 -4.84 1.81 7.69
C TYR A 55 -3.98 2.96 8.20
N ASP A 56 -4.63 4.08 8.51
CA ASP A 56 -3.97 5.34 8.89
C ASP A 56 -3.18 5.23 10.20
N GLY A 57 -3.72 4.53 11.19
CA GLY A 57 -3.04 4.28 12.47
C GLY A 57 -1.69 3.57 12.28
N SER A 58 -1.59 2.71 11.27
CA SER A 58 -0.33 2.14 10.81
C SER A 58 0.44 1.45 11.95
N TRP A 59 1.77 1.32 11.81
CA TRP A 59 2.60 0.78 12.88
C TRP A 59 2.57 1.63 14.15
N ALA A 60 2.45 2.96 14.02
CA ALA A 60 2.41 3.86 15.18
C ALA A 60 1.25 3.55 16.13
N GLU A 61 0.07 3.19 15.61
CA GLU A 61 -1.06 2.72 16.43
C GLU A 61 -0.87 1.27 16.85
N TRP A 62 -0.56 0.35 15.93
CA TRP A 62 -0.48 -1.08 16.22
C TRP A 62 0.58 -1.39 17.29
N GLY A 63 1.78 -0.84 17.12
CA GLY A 63 2.92 -1.05 18.02
C GLY A 63 2.78 -0.35 19.37
N ALA A 64 1.81 0.56 19.52
CA ALA A 64 1.52 1.23 20.80
C ALA A 64 0.54 0.45 21.68
N ILE A 65 -0.04 -0.65 21.17
CA ILE A 65 -1.03 -1.45 21.90
C ILE A 65 -0.38 -2.76 22.35
N ASP A 66 0.02 -2.83 23.63
CA ASP A 66 0.78 -3.95 24.24
C ASP A 66 0.14 -5.34 24.06
N ARG A 67 -1.18 -5.41 23.88
CA ARG A 67 -1.92 -6.67 23.72
C ARG A 67 -1.96 -7.21 22.29
N LEU A 68 -1.50 -6.45 21.30
CA LEU A 68 -1.48 -6.89 19.91
C LEU A 68 -0.24 -7.74 19.62
N PRO A 69 -0.35 -8.76 18.75
CA PRO A 69 0.79 -9.56 18.36
C PRO A 69 1.79 -8.74 17.53
N ILE A 70 3.07 -8.98 17.74
CA ILE A 70 4.22 -8.39 17.05
C ILE A 70 5.23 -9.51 16.76
N GLU A 71 5.87 -9.49 15.58
CA GLU A 71 6.91 -10.43 15.14
C GLU A 71 8.23 -9.73 14.85
#